data_AF-A0A3B4BU66-F1
#
_entry.id   AF-A0A3B4BU66-F1
#
_cell.length_a   1.000
_cell.length_b   1.000
_cell.length_c   1.000
_cell.angle_alpha   90.00
_cell.angle_beta   90.00
_cell.angle_gamma   90.00
#
_symmetry.space_group_name_H-M   'P 1'
#
loop_
_entity.id
_entity.type
_entity.pdbx_description
1 polymer ?
#
loop_
_entity_poly.entity_id
_entity_poly.type
_entity_poly.pdbx_seq_one_letter_code
_entity_poly.pdbx_strand_id
1 'polypeptide(L)'
;MGQERLAREEANDLVSCKICQRCFAENRLERHSRICEKQQQSKRKTFDSAQFRAKGTDLEVFMKTNSRCKTPEVKNNWRQKHEALIHNLRQARAPAPGRLQPQPVDVNPDYVSCPHCGRRFAPGPAERHIPKCQNIKSRPPPPRHQVFLFIQRMQCSLSSVSSYRQNTYTQYTHCPKNLMLHKLNVEK
;
A
#
# COMPACT_ATOMS: atom_id res chain seq x y z
N MET A 1 -46.28 -34.84 -1.35
CA MET A 1 -45.61 -33.53 -1.51
C MET A 1 -44.12 -33.73 -1.34
N GLY A 2 -43.44 -34.19 -2.38
CA GLY A 2 -42.02 -34.56 -2.30
C GLY A 2 -41.53 -34.91 -3.69
N GLN A 3 -41.35 -33.89 -4.53
CA GLN A 3 -40.69 -34.05 -5.81
C GLN A 3 -39.25 -33.59 -5.69
N GLU A 4 -38.39 -34.47 -6.17
CA GLU A 4 -36.96 -34.49 -6.00
C GLU A 4 -36.27 -33.28 -6.62
N ARG A 5 -35.29 -32.75 -5.89
CA ARG A 5 -34.36 -31.71 -6.34
C ARG A 5 -33.28 -32.35 -7.23
N LEU A 6 -33.67 -32.93 -8.37
CA LEU A 6 -32.75 -33.48 -9.39
C LEU A 6 -32.40 -32.39 -10.41
N ALA A 7 -31.34 -31.63 -10.15
CA ALA A 7 -30.57 -30.89 -11.16
C ALA A 7 -29.36 -30.21 -10.49
N ARG A 8 -28.28 -30.96 -10.24
CA ARG A 8 -26.98 -30.35 -9.97
C ARG A 8 -25.83 -31.23 -10.46
N GLU A 9 -25.88 -31.60 -11.73
CA GLU A 9 -24.72 -32.11 -12.46
C GLU A 9 -24.71 -31.52 -13.87
N GLU A 10 -24.55 -30.20 -13.97
CA GLU A 10 -23.86 -29.62 -15.11
C GLU A 10 -22.54 -29.09 -14.57
N ALA A 11 -21.53 -29.97 -14.55
CA ALA A 11 -20.14 -29.55 -14.57
C ALA A 11 -20.02 -28.64 -15.81
N ASN A 12 -20.07 -27.33 -15.59
CA ASN A 12 -19.88 -26.37 -16.66
C ASN A 12 -18.47 -26.62 -17.20
N ASP A 13 -18.37 -27.27 -18.36
CA ASP A 13 -17.11 -27.55 -19.03
C ASP A 13 -16.39 -26.22 -19.26
N LEU A 14 -15.44 -25.95 -18.38
CA LEU A 14 -14.66 -24.72 -18.34
C LEU A 14 -13.52 -24.87 -19.32
N VAL A 15 -13.71 -24.33 -20.52
CA VAL A 15 -12.73 -24.36 -21.59
C VAL A 15 -11.80 -23.14 -21.46
N SER A 16 -10.50 -23.35 -21.68
CA SER A 16 -9.50 -22.29 -21.60
C SER A 16 -9.41 -21.47 -22.90
N CYS A 17 -9.21 -20.15 -22.77
CA CYS A 17 -8.94 -19.29 -23.92
C CYS A 17 -7.51 -19.48 -24.43
N LYS A 18 -7.34 -19.72 -25.73
CA LYS A 18 -6.02 -19.88 -26.38
C LYS A 18 -5.10 -18.64 -26.31
N ILE A 19 -5.67 -17.45 -26.09
CA ILE A 19 -4.94 -16.16 -26.11
C ILE A 19 -4.50 -15.74 -24.71
N CYS A 20 -5.41 -15.75 -23.74
CA CYS A 20 -5.13 -15.27 -22.38
C CYS A 20 -5.18 -16.36 -21.29
N GLN A 21 -5.39 -17.62 -21.67
CA GLN A 21 -5.39 -18.81 -20.80
C GLN A 21 -6.37 -18.79 -19.63
N ARG A 22 -7.33 -17.85 -19.62
CA ARG A 22 -8.43 -17.82 -18.63
C ARG A 22 -9.50 -18.85 -19.03
N CYS A 23 -10.12 -19.50 -18.04
CA CYS A 23 -11.16 -20.51 -18.25
C CYS A 23 -12.56 -19.89 -18.25
N PHE A 24 -13.40 -20.30 -19.19
CA PHE A 24 -14.78 -19.82 -19.35
C PHE A 24 -15.71 -21.00 -19.66
N ALA A 25 -16.99 -20.88 -19.27
CA ALA A 25 -18.02 -21.77 -19.81
C ALA A 25 -18.12 -21.59 -21.33
N GLU A 26 -18.41 -22.67 -22.06
CA GLU A 26 -18.39 -22.70 -23.53
C GLU A 26 -19.24 -21.58 -24.17
N ASN A 27 -20.46 -21.38 -23.67
CA ASN A 27 -21.37 -20.30 -24.10
C ASN A 27 -20.78 -18.87 -23.96
N ARG A 28 -19.80 -18.67 -23.06
CA ARG A 28 -19.13 -17.37 -22.85
C ARG A 28 -17.80 -17.28 -23.59
N LEU A 29 -17.18 -18.42 -23.93
CA LEU A 29 -15.88 -18.50 -24.58
C LEU A 29 -15.90 -17.82 -25.97
N GLU A 30 -16.98 -17.99 -26.73
CA GLU A 30 -17.10 -17.40 -28.07
C GLU A 30 -17.06 -15.86 -28.03
N ARG A 31 -17.82 -15.24 -27.13
CA ARG A 31 -17.79 -13.79 -26.95
C ARG A 31 -16.44 -13.34 -26.39
N HIS A 32 -15.87 -14.12 -25.47
CA HIS A 32 -14.56 -13.85 -24.90
C HIS A 32 -13.45 -13.88 -25.95
N SER A 33 -13.41 -14.87 -26.84
CA SER A 33 -12.35 -15.03 -27.85
C SER A 33 -12.27 -13.82 -28.78
N ARG A 34 -13.42 -13.37 -29.30
CA ARG A 34 -13.53 -12.19 -30.17
C ARG A 34 -13.02 -10.91 -29.49
N ILE A 35 -13.29 -10.73 -28.19
CA ILE A 35 -12.83 -9.55 -27.43
C ILE A 35 -11.35 -9.72 -27.08
N CYS A 36 -10.94 -10.90 -26.63
CA CYS A 36 -9.57 -11.19 -26.22
C CYS A 36 -8.58 -10.96 -27.37
N GLU A 37 -8.95 -11.34 -28.59
CA GLU A 37 -8.17 -11.05 -29.79
C GLU A 37 -8.04 -9.55 -30.06
N LYS A 38 -9.15 -8.80 -30.02
CA LYS A 38 -9.12 -7.34 -30.17
C LYS A 38 -8.26 -6.65 -29.11
N GLN A 39 -8.30 -7.13 -27.87
CA GLN A 39 -7.48 -6.59 -26.79
C GLN A 39 -6.00 -6.93 -26.95
N GLN A 40 -5.69 -8.11 -27.51
CA GLN A 40 -4.31 -8.50 -27.80
C GLN A 40 -3.71 -7.66 -28.95
N GLN A 41 -4.53 -7.35 -29.97
CA GLN A 41 -4.14 -6.49 -31.10
C GLN A 41 -4.09 -5.01 -30.71
N SER A 42 -5.00 -4.55 -29.83
CA SER A 42 -5.09 -3.15 -29.39
C SER A 42 -4.19 -2.87 -28.19
N LYS A 43 -2.88 -2.80 -28.41
CA LYS A 43 -1.98 -2.13 -27.45
C LYS A 43 -2.09 -0.63 -27.66
N ARG A 44 -3.11 0.00 -27.07
CA ARG A 44 -3.22 1.47 -27.03
C ARG A 44 -1.91 2.04 -26.49
N LYS A 45 -1.33 3.03 -27.17
CA LYS A 45 -0.15 3.73 -26.68
C LYS A 45 -0.48 4.36 -25.33
N THR A 46 0.41 4.23 -24.36
CA THR A 46 0.28 4.92 -23.07
C THR A 46 0.20 6.41 -23.34
N PHE A 47 -0.88 7.04 -22.90
CA PHE A 47 -1.06 8.48 -23.06
C PHE A 47 -0.13 9.21 -22.09
N ASP A 48 0.86 9.91 -22.64
CA ASP A 48 1.75 10.73 -21.83
C ASP A 48 1.07 12.08 -21.52
N SER A 49 0.59 12.18 -20.28
CA SER A 49 -0.06 13.38 -19.78
C SER A 49 0.87 14.60 -19.78
N ALA A 50 2.19 14.41 -19.60
CA ALA A 50 3.14 15.51 -19.60
C ALA A 50 3.31 16.07 -21.02
N GLN A 51 3.41 15.20 -22.02
CA GLN A 51 3.47 15.62 -23.42
C GLN A 51 2.22 16.35 -23.86
N PHE A 52 1.04 15.85 -23.49
CA PHE A 52 -0.21 16.50 -23.87
C PHE A 52 -0.39 17.87 -23.22
N ARG A 53 0.09 18.05 -21.99
CA ARG A 53 0.07 19.35 -21.30
C ARG A 53 1.04 20.36 -21.91
N ALA A 54 2.19 19.91 -22.39
CA ALA A 54 3.19 20.80 -22.95
C ALA A 54 2.94 21.14 -24.43
N LYS A 55 2.26 20.27 -25.19
CA LYS A 55 1.97 20.48 -26.60
C LYS A 55 1.31 21.84 -26.85
N GLY A 56 1.89 22.65 -27.73
CA GLY A 56 1.38 23.99 -28.06
C GLY A 56 1.66 25.08 -27.02
N THR A 57 2.46 24.76 -25.99
CA THR A 57 2.97 25.75 -25.03
C THR A 57 4.47 25.92 -25.21
N ASP A 58 5.02 27.03 -24.70
CA ASP A 58 6.47 27.30 -24.71
C ASP A 58 7.28 26.17 -24.01
N LEU A 59 6.63 25.41 -23.12
CA LEU A 59 7.20 24.25 -22.43
C LEU A 59 7.57 23.10 -23.39
N GLU A 60 6.95 23.00 -24.57
CA GLU A 60 7.21 21.94 -25.55
C GLU A 60 8.69 21.89 -25.98
N VAL A 61 9.33 23.07 -26.12
CA VAL A 61 10.74 23.20 -26.52
C VAL A 61 11.69 22.62 -25.47
N PHE A 62 11.32 22.72 -24.19
CA PHE A 62 12.16 22.31 -23.06
C PHE A 62 11.97 20.85 -22.64
N MET A 63 10.91 20.16 -23.10
CA MET A 63 10.70 18.75 -22.74
C MET A 63 11.75 17.78 -23.32
N LYS A 64 12.25 18.05 -24.53
CA LYS A 64 13.22 17.17 -25.21
C LYS A 64 14.65 17.32 -24.68
N THR A 65 14.97 18.46 -24.06
CA THR A 65 16.32 18.78 -23.55
C THR A 65 16.50 18.42 -22.08
N ASN A 66 15.47 17.94 -21.39
CA ASN A 66 15.50 17.57 -19.97
C ASN A 66 16.25 16.25 -19.66
N SER A 67 17.16 15.79 -20.53
CA SER A 67 18.06 14.68 -20.24
C SER A 67 19.04 15.00 -19.09
N ARG A 68 19.09 16.25 -18.62
CA ARG A 68 20.00 16.75 -17.60
C ARG A 68 19.51 16.69 -16.16
N CYS A 69 18.23 16.42 -15.90
CA CYS A 69 17.75 16.15 -14.54
C CYS A 69 17.79 14.64 -14.29
N LYS A 70 19.00 14.07 -14.23
CA LYS A 70 19.21 12.82 -13.49
C LYS A 70 19.03 13.18 -12.02
N THR A 71 17.78 13.23 -11.54
CA THR A 71 17.56 13.10 -10.11
C THR A 71 18.31 11.84 -9.68
N PRO A 72 19.18 11.89 -8.65
CA PRO A 72 19.84 10.69 -8.18
C PRO A 72 18.74 9.67 -7.91
N GLU A 73 18.90 8.46 -8.47
CA GLU A 73 17.89 7.42 -8.38
C GLU A 73 17.60 7.18 -6.90
N VAL A 74 16.47 7.71 -6.43
CA VAL A 74 16.05 7.55 -5.04
C VAL A 74 15.58 6.12 -4.93
N LYS A 75 16.51 5.23 -4.57
CA LYS A 75 16.22 3.81 -4.34
C LYS A 75 15.13 3.73 -3.28
N ASN A 76 13.99 3.18 -3.67
CA ASN A 76 12.87 3.02 -2.75
C ASN A 76 13.19 1.89 -1.77
N ASN A 77 13.72 2.25 -0.60
CA ASN A 77 13.98 1.35 0.53
C ASN A 77 12.68 0.89 1.23
N TRP A 78 11.65 0.54 0.46
CA TRP A 78 10.32 0.15 0.96
C TRP A 78 10.39 -1.10 1.83
N ARG A 79 11.18 -2.11 1.42
CA ARG A 79 11.33 -3.37 2.16
C ARG A 79 11.93 -3.13 3.54
N GLN A 80 12.98 -2.32 3.62
CA GLN A 80 13.62 -1.93 4.88
C GLN A 80 12.65 -1.14 5.78
N LYS A 81 11.89 -0.18 5.21
CA LYS A 81 10.88 0.58 5.95
C LYS A 81 9.74 -0.31 6.47
N HIS A 82 9.30 -1.27 5.66
CA HIS A 82 8.26 -2.24 6.04
C HIS A 82 8.74 -3.12 7.19
N GLU A 83 9.94 -3.68 7.08
CA GLU A 83 10.54 -4.52 8.11
C GLU A 83 10.72 -3.77 9.43
N ALA A 84 11.25 -2.54 9.38
CA ALA A 84 11.38 -1.67 10.54
C ALA A 84 10.03 -1.39 11.23
N LEU A 85 8.97 -1.17 10.45
CA LEU A 85 7.62 -0.98 10.97
C LEU A 85 7.08 -2.25 11.66
N ILE A 86 7.22 -3.42 11.03
CA ILE A 86 6.76 -4.69 11.59
C ILE A 86 7.52 -5.02 12.88
N HIS A 87 8.82 -4.78 12.90
CA HIS A 87 9.66 -4.94 14.09
C HIS A 87 9.18 -4.04 15.24
N ASN A 88 8.96 -2.75 14.99
CA ASN A 88 8.45 -1.81 16.00
C ASN A 88 7.07 -2.22 16.53
N LEU A 89 6.16 -2.69 15.66
CA LEU A 89 4.84 -3.16 16.08
C LEU A 89 4.93 -4.42 16.96
N ARG A 90 5.82 -5.36 16.62
CA ARG A 90 6.07 -6.56 17.43
C ARG A 90 6.66 -6.19 18.80
N GLN A 91 7.62 -5.28 18.84
CA GLN A 91 8.21 -4.79 20.09
C GLN A 91 7.18 -4.06 20.97
N ALA A 92 6.34 -3.21 20.38
CA ALA A 92 5.29 -2.50 21.11
C ALA A 92 4.21 -3.43 21.70
N ARG A 93 4.05 -4.63 21.14
CA ARG A 93 3.13 -5.67 21.64
C ARG A 93 3.77 -6.63 22.64
N ALA A 94 5.09 -6.57 22.84
CA ALA A 94 5.76 -7.42 23.80
C ALA A 94 5.42 -6.97 25.24
N PRO A 95 5.09 -7.90 26.15
CA PRO A 95 4.79 -7.59 27.55
C PRO A 95 6.10 -7.26 28.29
N ALA A 96 6.60 -6.03 28.15
CA ALA A 96 7.74 -5.55 28.90
C ALA A 96 7.28 -4.89 30.22
N PRO A 97 7.79 -5.31 31.40
CA PRO A 97 7.58 -4.60 32.64
C PRO A 97 8.44 -3.33 32.62
N GLY A 98 7.81 -2.18 32.39
CA GLY A 98 8.46 -0.88 32.44
C GLY A 98 8.62 -0.22 31.07
N ARG A 99 8.24 1.06 31.06
CA ARG A 99 8.29 2.07 30.01
C ARG A 99 9.01 1.64 28.72
N LEU A 100 8.21 1.44 27.66
CA LEU A 100 8.69 1.28 26.28
C LEU A 100 9.72 2.38 25.96
N GLN A 101 10.99 1.99 25.85
CA GLN A 101 12.00 2.84 25.23
C GLN A 101 11.95 2.53 23.74
N PRO A 102 11.39 3.42 22.89
CA PRO A 102 11.55 3.26 21.46
C PRO A 102 13.05 3.28 21.17
N GLN A 103 13.59 2.14 20.75
CA GLN A 103 14.96 2.05 20.27
C GLN A 103 15.10 3.08 19.14
N PRO A 104 16.05 4.03 19.23
CA PRO A 104 16.33 4.93 18.12
C PRO A 104 17.04 4.10 17.05
N VAL A 105 16.27 3.33 16.28
CA VAL A 105 16.78 2.75 15.04
C VAL A 105 17.13 3.95 14.17
N ASP A 106 18.40 4.11 13.78
CA ASP A 106 18.76 5.21 12.88
C ASP A 106 18.09 4.93 11.53
N VAL A 107 16.92 5.55 11.34
CA VAL A 107 16.00 5.27 10.23
C VAL A 107 16.65 5.58 8.88
N ASN A 108 17.75 6.34 8.84
CA ASN A 108 18.46 6.68 7.60
C ASN A 108 19.98 6.81 7.83
N PRO A 109 20.79 5.77 7.54
CA PRO A 109 22.24 5.82 7.69
C PRO A 109 22.92 6.83 6.75
N ASP A 110 22.27 7.22 5.66
CA ASP A 110 22.81 8.15 4.65
C ASP A 110 22.70 9.64 5.04
N TYR A 111 22.17 9.95 6.22
CA TYR A 111 21.94 11.33 6.64
C TYR A 111 23.20 11.98 7.22
N VAL A 112 23.54 13.15 6.69
CA VAL A 112 24.70 13.96 7.10
C VAL A 112 24.26 15.01 8.13
N SER A 113 25.01 15.11 9.23
CA SER A 113 24.81 16.11 10.28
C SER A 113 25.53 17.41 9.93
N CYS A 114 24.86 18.56 10.06
CA CYS A 114 25.50 19.87 9.85
C CYS A 114 26.42 20.22 11.03
N PRO A 115 27.70 20.58 10.82
CA PRO A 115 28.63 20.93 11.89
C PRO A 115 28.28 22.24 12.61
N HIS A 116 27.48 23.12 11.99
CA HIS A 116 27.14 24.42 12.55
C HIS A 116 25.84 24.42 13.35
N CYS A 117 24.82 23.65 12.96
CA CYS A 117 23.51 23.66 13.63
C CYS A 117 23.06 22.29 14.19
N GLY A 118 23.83 21.23 13.97
CA GLY A 118 23.51 19.88 14.46
C GLY A 118 22.30 19.20 13.82
N ARG A 119 21.60 19.86 12.87
CA ARG A 119 20.47 19.25 12.15
C ARG A 119 20.97 18.19 11.16
N ARG A 120 20.23 17.09 11.02
CA ARG A 120 20.50 15.99 10.08
C ARG A 120 19.72 16.19 8.79
N PHE A 121 20.40 16.04 7.65
CA PHE A 121 19.82 16.20 6.32
C PHE A 121 20.24 15.03 5.42
N ALA A 122 19.43 14.73 4.40
CA ALA A 122 19.86 13.90 3.28
C ALA A 122 21.03 14.60 2.53
N PRO A 123 21.88 13.86 1.78
CA PRO A 123 23.13 14.39 1.22
C PRO A 123 22.93 15.62 0.32
N GLY A 124 21.97 15.60 -0.62
CA GLY A 124 21.71 16.74 -1.51
C GLY A 124 21.21 18.01 -0.77
N PRO A 125 20.26 17.91 0.17
CA PRO A 125 19.93 19.02 1.06
C PRO A 125 21.09 19.47 1.95
N ALA A 126 21.93 18.56 2.45
CA ALA A 126 23.09 18.88 3.29
C ALA A 126 24.09 19.76 2.53
N GLU A 127 24.39 19.41 1.28
CA GLU A 127 25.30 20.15 0.40
C GLU A 127 24.88 21.62 0.22
N ARG A 128 23.58 21.89 0.07
CA ARG A 128 23.04 23.25 -0.05
C ARG A 128 22.86 23.95 1.30
N HIS A 129 22.70 23.19 2.37
CA HIS A 129 22.43 23.70 3.72
C HIS A 129 23.71 24.18 4.41
N ILE A 130 24.78 23.39 4.40
CA ILE A 130 26.03 23.66 5.13
C ILE A 130 26.61 25.06 4.82
N PRO A 131 26.81 25.48 3.56
CA PRO A 131 27.42 26.78 3.26
C PRO A 131 26.54 27.97 3.68
N LYS A 132 25.21 27.80 3.60
CA LYS A 132 24.26 28.83 4.08
C LYS A 132 24.25 28.87 5.61
N CYS A 133 24.25 27.71 6.25
CA CYS A 133 24.19 27.56 7.71
C CYS A 133 25.45 28.09 8.41
N GLN A 134 26.60 28.03 7.75
CA GLN A 134 27.86 28.60 8.27
C GLN A 134 27.71 30.08 8.64
N ASN A 135 27.06 30.88 7.79
CA ASN A 135 26.98 32.33 7.92
C ASN A 135 25.77 32.84 8.74
N ILE A 136 24.87 31.96 9.16
CA ILE A 136 23.67 32.34 9.92
C ILE A 136 24.04 32.54 11.41
N LYS A 137 23.90 33.78 11.90
CA LYS A 137 24.14 34.15 13.31
C LYS A 137 22.94 33.85 14.21
N SER A 138 21.72 34.14 13.74
CA SER A 138 20.48 33.85 14.48
C SER A 138 20.04 32.41 14.23
N ARG A 139 20.12 31.56 15.26
CA ARG A 139 19.77 30.14 15.19
C ARG A 139 18.59 29.87 16.13
N PRO A 140 17.35 30.22 15.73
CA PRO A 140 16.20 29.94 16.58
C PRO A 140 16.08 28.42 16.79
N PRO A 141 15.70 27.98 18.01
CA PRO A 141 15.45 26.56 18.26
C PRO A 141 14.38 26.06 17.29
N PRO A 142 14.39 24.77 16.91
CA PRO A 142 13.32 24.21 16.09
C PRO A 142 11.97 24.52 16.72
N PRO A 143 10.95 24.90 15.92
CA PRO A 143 9.63 25.17 16.44
C PRO A 143 9.18 23.95 17.25
N ARG A 144 8.76 24.18 18.49
CA ARG A 144 8.25 23.11 19.35
C ARG A 144 7.02 22.54 18.66
N HIS A 145 7.15 21.37 18.04
CA HIS A 145 6.00 20.60 17.59
C HIS A 145 5.25 20.24 18.88
N GLN A 146 4.12 20.92 19.16
CA GLN A 146 3.29 20.64 20.32
C GLN A 146 2.57 19.29 20.12
N VAL A 147 3.32 18.20 20.05
CA VAL A 147 2.78 16.85 19.96
C VAL A 147 2.50 16.30 21.35
N PHE A 148 1.84 17.06 22.23
CA PHE A 148 1.27 16.49 23.47
C PHE A 148 0.32 17.42 24.23
N LEU A 149 -0.79 17.88 23.66
CA LEU A 149 -1.94 18.37 24.45
C LEU A 149 -3.31 18.06 23.82
N PHE A 150 -3.43 16.97 23.05
CA PHE A 150 -4.74 16.59 22.48
C PHE A 150 -5.23 15.18 22.86
N ILE A 151 -4.42 14.38 23.56
CA ILE A 151 -4.83 13.03 24.01
C ILE A 151 -5.49 13.03 25.39
N GLN A 152 -5.67 14.20 26.03
CA GLN A 152 -6.35 14.31 27.32
C GLN A 152 -7.63 15.14 27.26
N ARG A 153 -8.46 14.93 26.21
CA ARG A 153 -9.84 15.46 26.20
C ARG A 153 -10.85 14.59 25.44
N MET A 154 -10.60 13.28 25.36
CA MET A 154 -11.55 12.30 24.81
C MET A 154 -11.70 11.08 25.73
N GLN A 155 -11.64 11.28 27.05
CA GLN A 155 -11.96 10.23 28.03
C GLN A 155 -13.16 10.56 28.94
N CYS A 156 -13.86 11.67 28.71
CA CYS A 156 -15.08 12.01 29.45
C CYS A 156 -16.27 12.20 28.51
N SER A 157 -16.83 11.10 27.98
CA SER A 157 -18.26 10.99 27.58
C SER A 157 -18.69 9.59 27.12
N LEU A 158 -18.12 8.50 27.66
CA LEU A 158 -18.50 7.12 27.32
C LEU A 158 -19.19 6.37 28.47
N SER A 159 -19.80 7.09 29.41
CA SER A 159 -20.60 6.48 30.49
C SER A 159 -22.12 6.54 30.26
N SER A 160 -22.64 6.87 29.06
CA SER A 160 -24.10 6.87 28.84
C SER A 160 -24.60 6.52 27.43
N VAL A 161 -23.97 5.57 26.74
CA VAL A 161 -24.62 4.91 25.58
C VAL A 161 -24.22 3.44 25.50
N SER A 162 -24.59 2.68 26.55
CA SER A 162 -24.35 1.24 26.64
C SER A 162 -25.58 0.38 26.27
N SER A 163 -26.59 0.90 25.56
CA SER A 163 -27.81 0.10 25.32
C SER A 163 -28.48 0.19 23.95
N TYR A 164 -27.89 0.87 22.94
CA TYR A 164 -28.55 0.96 21.64
C TYR A 164 -27.58 0.85 20.46
N ARG A 165 -27.07 -0.36 20.21
CA ARG A 165 -26.70 -0.88 18.88
C ARG A 165 -26.16 -2.30 18.95
N GLN A 166 -27.01 -3.25 19.35
CA GLN A 166 -26.75 -4.69 19.20
C GLN A 166 -27.74 -5.37 18.24
N ASN A 167 -28.25 -4.70 17.21
CA ASN A 167 -28.99 -5.44 16.19
C ASN A 167 -28.91 -4.81 14.80
N THR A 168 -28.80 -5.66 13.78
CA THR A 168 -28.67 -5.38 12.33
C THR A 168 -27.25 -5.29 11.72
N TYR A 169 -26.32 -6.18 12.09
CA TYR A 169 -25.21 -6.53 11.17
C TYR A 169 -24.73 -7.98 11.31
N THR A 170 -25.66 -8.94 11.21
CA THR A 170 -25.35 -10.38 11.13
C THR A 170 -26.22 -11.06 10.06
N GLN A 171 -26.27 -10.50 8.85
CA GLN A 171 -26.88 -11.21 7.71
C GLN A 171 -25.98 -11.42 6.50
N TYR A 172 -24.76 -10.87 6.46
CA TYR A 172 -23.88 -11.12 5.31
C TYR A 172 -22.44 -11.24 5.76
N THR A 173 -22.06 -12.45 6.21
CA THR A 173 -20.79 -13.13 5.90
C THR A 173 -20.58 -14.30 6.87
N HIS A 174 -21.11 -15.47 6.53
CA HIS A 174 -20.47 -16.73 6.93
C HIS A 174 -20.69 -17.75 5.81
N CYS A 175 -19.67 -17.92 4.97
CA CYS A 175 -19.55 -19.05 4.06
C CYS A 175 -18.43 -19.93 4.62
N PRO A 176 -18.73 -21.07 5.26
CA PRO A 176 -17.71 -21.93 5.84
C PRO A 176 -16.96 -22.66 4.72
N LYS A 177 -15.66 -22.36 4.60
CA LYS A 177 -14.70 -23.24 3.94
C LYS A 177 -14.25 -24.31 4.93
N ASN A 178 -14.28 -25.56 4.47
CA ASN A 178 -13.63 -26.77 4.99
C ASN A 178 -14.22 -27.43 6.26
N LEU A 179 -14.67 -28.69 6.11
CA LEU A 179 -13.86 -29.89 6.39
C LEU A 179 -14.78 -31.08 6.69
N MET A 180 -14.79 -32.12 5.85
CA MET A 180 -15.07 -33.50 6.28
C MET A 180 -14.33 -34.45 5.34
N LEU A 181 -13.10 -34.80 5.73
CA LEU A 181 -12.36 -35.94 5.19
C LEU A 181 -12.88 -37.18 5.93
N HIS A 182 -13.73 -37.99 5.29
CA HIS A 182 -14.13 -39.28 5.85
C HIS A 182 -13.08 -40.33 5.54
N LYS A 183 -12.62 -40.99 6.60
CA LYS A 183 -11.65 -42.08 6.60
C LYS A 183 -12.19 -43.27 5.80
N LEU A 184 -11.35 -43.80 4.90
CA LEU A 184 -11.52 -45.11 4.29
C LEU A 184 -11.22 -46.19 5.35
N ASN A 185 -12.17 -47.08 5.60
CA ASN A 185 -11.93 -48.39 6.19
C ASN A 185 -11.66 -49.36 5.03
N VAL A 186 -10.47 -49.97 5.02
CA VAL A 186 -10.15 -51.14 4.19
C VAL A 186 -9.95 -52.31 5.15
N GLU A 187 -10.74 -53.35 4.94
CA GLU A 187 -10.69 -54.63 5.64
C GLU A 187 -9.42 -55.42 5.32
N LYS A 188 -8.82 -56.03 6.35
CA LYS A 188 -8.18 -57.36 6.35
C LYS A 188 -8.27 -57.94 7.76
#